data_AF-A0A938IAZ7-F1
#
_entry.id   AF-A0A938IAZ7-F1
#
_cell.length_a   1.000
_cell.length_b   1.000
_cell.length_c   1.000
_cell.angle_alpha   90.00
_cell.angle_beta   90.00
_cell.angle_gamma   90.00
#
_symmetry.space_group_name_H-M   'P 1'
#
loop_
_entity.id
_entity.type
_entity.pdbx_description
1 polymer ?
#
loop_
_entity_poly.entity_id
_entity_poly.type
_entity_poly.pdbx_seq_one_letter_code
_entity_poly.pdbx_strand_id
1 'polypeptide(L)'
;MLDPLKHNRREFLITSAIASTSVLCNGNSGADESADENRKFALHAWERDARNPIFVPRSDFDASGAQGPFVVLHDGQWWMFYAGIGKDGLQRICLATANPEKPTEWERHGPILDLGPKDSFDERSATYPCVHRIGGKWHLYYSGKSSRANKFHFSNYWGIGLAQSDDLRHWKKHSSEPILQGDGVQEYPDCQALVGLGNI
;
A
#
# COMPACT_ATOMS: atom_id res chain seq x y z
N MET A 1 -1.70 -40.36 27.20
CA MET A 1 -2.72 -40.03 26.18
C MET A 1 -2.36 -38.65 25.66
N LEU A 2 -1.78 -38.57 24.45
CA LEU A 2 -1.19 -37.35 23.88
C LEU A 2 -2.08 -36.87 22.72
N ASP A 3 -2.35 -35.57 22.72
CA ASP A 3 -3.27 -34.87 21.84
C ASP A 3 -2.71 -34.70 20.40
N PRO A 4 -3.35 -35.27 19.36
CA PRO A 4 -2.86 -35.19 17.99
C PRO A 4 -3.58 -34.06 17.26
N LEU A 5 -3.00 -32.84 17.28
CA LEU A 5 -3.16 -31.77 16.26
C LEU A 5 -2.43 -30.49 16.73
N LYS A 6 -1.10 -30.53 16.74
CA LYS A 6 -0.26 -29.32 16.71
C LYS A 6 0.62 -29.37 15.47
N HIS A 7 0.05 -29.06 14.31
CA HIS A 7 0.87 -28.82 13.12
C HIS A 7 1.49 -27.43 13.24
N ASN A 8 2.82 -27.38 13.29
CA ASN A 8 3.57 -26.14 13.35
C ASN A 8 3.72 -25.57 11.92
N ARG A 9 3.62 -24.24 11.80
CA ARG A 9 3.71 -23.43 10.56
C ARG A 9 4.80 -23.84 9.55
N ARG A 10 5.89 -24.48 9.99
CA ARG A 10 6.96 -25.00 9.13
C ARG A 10 6.55 -26.24 8.32
N GLU A 11 5.71 -27.12 8.87
CA GLU A 11 5.35 -28.38 8.18
C GLU A 11 4.38 -28.14 7.02
N PHE A 12 3.48 -27.16 7.12
CA PHE A 12 2.57 -26.79 6.04
C PHE A 12 3.31 -26.23 4.80
N LEU A 13 4.42 -25.52 5.01
CA LEU A 13 5.20 -24.90 3.92
C LEU A 13 6.15 -25.87 3.22
N ILE A 14 6.59 -26.95 3.89
CA ILE A 14 7.54 -27.91 3.31
C ILE A 14 6.85 -28.92 2.39
N THR A 15 5.61 -29.32 2.69
CA THR A 15 4.89 -30.33 1.90
C THR A 15 4.46 -29.85 0.49
N SER A 16 4.49 -28.54 0.23
CA SER A 16 4.06 -27.97 -1.06
C SER A 16 5.19 -27.80 -2.10
N ALA A 17 6.46 -28.05 -1.73
CA ALA A 17 7.62 -27.71 -2.57
C ALA A 17 8.27 -28.90 -3.29
N ILE A 18 7.74 -30.13 -3.16
CA ILE A 18 8.30 -31.32 -3.82
C ILE A 18 7.23 -32.00 -4.66
N ALA A 19 6.89 -31.40 -5.80
CA ALA A 19 6.45 -32.15 -6.97
C ALA A 19 6.59 -31.27 -8.21
N SER A 20 7.12 -31.89 -9.28
CA SER A 20 7.10 -31.43 -10.67
C SER A 20 8.29 -30.60 -11.15
N THR A 21 9.39 -31.30 -11.40
CA THR A 21 10.29 -31.01 -12.52
C THR A 21 9.84 -31.78 -13.77
N SER A 22 9.74 -31.09 -14.92
CA SER A 22 10.43 -31.44 -16.20
C SER A 22 9.63 -31.22 -17.50
N VAL A 23 10.36 -30.66 -18.51
CA VAL A 23 10.23 -30.74 -20.00
C VAL A 23 9.09 -29.94 -20.68
N LEU A 24 9.16 -29.36 -21.90
CA LEU A 24 10.07 -28.56 -22.76
C LEU A 24 9.29 -28.25 -24.08
N CYS A 25 9.50 -27.05 -24.64
CA CYS A 25 9.47 -26.61 -26.07
C CYS A 25 8.21 -26.53 -26.98
N ASN A 26 8.12 -25.33 -27.62
CA ASN A 26 7.73 -24.95 -29.01
C ASN A 26 6.26 -24.83 -29.50
N GLY A 27 5.92 -23.63 -30.02
CA GLY A 27 5.36 -23.48 -31.38
C GLY A 27 4.03 -22.72 -31.58
N ASN A 28 4.16 -21.48 -32.09
CA ASN A 28 3.30 -20.75 -33.05
C ASN A 28 1.89 -20.21 -32.71
N SER A 29 1.63 -19.07 -33.37
CA SER A 29 0.55 -18.09 -33.33
C SER A 29 -0.90 -18.57 -33.53
N GLY A 30 -1.81 -17.94 -32.81
CA GLY A 30 -3.25 -17.88 -33.09
C GLY A 30 -3.98 -17.18 -31.95
N ALA A 31 -4.57 -16.02 -32.21
CA ALA A 31 -5.46 -15.37 -31.26
C ALA A 31 -6.77 -16.18 -31.19
N ASP A 32 -7.00 -16.84 -30.06
CA ASP A 32 -8.28 -17.44 -29.74
C ASP A 32 -8.61 -17.07 -28.30
N GLU A 33 -9.57 -16.15 -28.14
CA GLU A 33 -10.20 -15.84 -26.86
C GLU A 33 -11.10 -17.03 -26.48
N SER A 34 -10.48 -18.07 -25.93
CA SER A 34 -11.18 -19.07 -25.12
C SER A 34 -10.72 -18.92 -23.68
N ALA A 35 -11.68 -18.71 -22.79
CA ALA A 35 -11.43 -18.63 -21.36
C ALA A 35 -10.86 -19.97 -20.86
N ASP A 36 -9.56 -19.99 -20.60
CA ASP A 36 -8.84 -21.15 -20.07
C ASP A 36 -9.21 -21.35 -18.58
N GLU A 37 -10.18 -22.23 -18.32
CA GLU A 37 -10.59 -22.64 -16.97
C GLU A 37 -9.47 -23.36 -16.19
N ASN A 38 -8.31 -23.59 -16.80
CA ASN A 38 -7.16 -24.26 -16.18
C ASN A 38 -5.96 -23.34 -15.90
N ARG A 39 -6.12 -22.01 -15.99
CA ARG A 39 -5.05 -21.07 -15.64
C ARG A 39 -4.78 -21.11 -14.14
N LYS A 40 -3.92 -22.04 -13.71
CA LYS A 40 -3.33 -22.06 -12.36
C LYS A 40 -2.75 -20.67 -12.11
N PHE A 41 -3.07 -20.08 -10.95
CA PHE A 41 -2.44 -18.85 -10.49
C PHE A 41 -0.92 -19.03 -10.55
N ALA A 42 -0.29 -18.47 -11.59
CA ALA A 42 1.15 -18.46 -11.72
C ALA A 42 1.66 -17.26 -10.93
N LEU A 43 2.45 -17.54 -9.89
CA LEU A 43 3.24 -16.49 -9.25
C LEU A 43 4.17 -15.91 -10.33
N HIS A 44 4.06 -14.61 -10.57
CA HIS A 44 4.98 -13.93 -11.48
C HIS A 44 6.39 -14.02 -10.89
N ALA A 45 7.35 -14.42 -11.71
CA ALA A 45 8.76 -14.39 -11.34
C ALA A 45 9.26 -12.94 -11.41
N TRP A 46 9.21 -12.26 -10.27
CA TRP A 46 9.70 -10.87 -10.16
C TRP A 46 11.23 -10.84 -10.15
N GLU A 47 11.82 -10.11 -11.09
CA GLU A 47 13.24 -9.73 -11.05
C GLU A 47 13.40 -8.40 -10.33
N ARG A 48 14.40 -8.31 -9.43
CA ARG A 48 14.71 -7.06 -8.74
C ARG A 48 15.58 -6.21 -9.65
N ASP A 49 15.17 -4.96 -9.87
CA ASP A 49 15.98 -3.98 -10.58
C ASP A 49 17.35 -3.81 -9.89
N ALA A 50 18.44 -3.91 -10.65
CA ALA A 50 19.81 -3.77 -10.14
C ALA A 50 20.12 -2.38 -9.58
N ARG A 51 19.32 -1.36 -9.93
CA ARG A 51 19.44 0.02 -9.45
C ARG A 51 18.83 0.23 -8.05
N ASN A 52 18.23 -0.80 -7.46
CA ASN A 52 17.65 -0.68 -6.12
C ASN A 52 18.71 -0.32 -5.06
N PRO A 53 18.40 0.61 -4.12
CA PRO A 53 17.15 1.35 -3.99
C PRO A 53 17.03 2.51 -5.00
N ILE A 54 15.89 2.58 -5.71
CA ILE A 54 15.62 3.63 -6.72
C ILE A 54 15.04 4.93 -6.13
N PHE A 55 14.68 4.94 -4.85
CA PHE A 55 14.12 6.10 -4.17
C PHE A 55 14.67 6.19 -2.73
N VAL A 56 15.72 6.99 -2.55
CA VAL A 56 16.39 7.18 -1.25
C VAL A 56 15.97 8.53 -0.63
N PRO A 57 15.62 8.60 0.66
CA PRO A 57 15.42 9.83 1.42
C PRO A 57 16.51 10.89 1.17
N ARG A 58 16.12 12.13 0.85
CA ARG A 58 17.09 13.22 0.62
C ARG A 58 16.54 14.64 0.78
N SER A 59 15.26 14.79 1.07
CA SER A 59 14.59 16.09 1.21
C SER A 59 14.10 16.27 2.65
N ASP A 60 13.83 17.51 3.09
CA ASP A 60 13.44 17.76 4.48
C ASP A 60 12.14 17.06 4.91
N PHE A 61 11.21 16.88 3.97
CA PHE A 61 9.91 16.22 4.18
C PHE A 61 9.95 14.69 4.07
N ASP A 62 11.08 14.11 3.65
CA ASP A 62 11.27 12.65 3.59
C ASP A 62 12.60 12.17 4.18
N ALA A 63 13.31 13.04 4.91
CA ALA A 63 14.68 12.85 5.37
C ALA A 63 14.88 11.59 6.23
N SER A 64 13.84 11.20 6.98
CA SER A 64 13.88 10.05 7.88
C SER A 64 13.29 8.78 7.27
N GLY A 65 12.74 8.84 6.05
CA GLY A 65 12.18 7.69 5.35
C GLY A 65 11.16 8.06 4.28
N ALA A 66 10.96 7.13 3.35
CA ALA A 66 9.91 7.16 2.34
C ALA A 66 9.33 5.74 2.23
N GLN A 67 8.00 5.61 2.29
CA GLN A 67 7.35 4.29 2.29
C GLN A 67 5.97 4.30 1.64
N GLY A 68 5.44 3.10 1.38
CA GLY A 68 4.09 2.90 0.85
C GLY A 68 3.86 3.62 -0.48
N PRO A 69 4.68 3.38 -1.52
CA PRO A 69 4.49 4.03 -2.80
C PRO A 69 3.21 3.54 -3.48
N PHE A 70 2.49 4.47 -4.11
CA PHE A 70 1.39 4.19 -5.02
C PHE A 70 1.59 5.01 -6.30
N VAL A 71 1.70 4.34 -7.44
CA VAL A 71 2.09 4.96 -8.70
C VAL A 71 0.94 4.91 -9.70
N VAL A 72 0.65 6.04 -10.36
CA VAL A 72 -0.31 6.15 -11.46
C VAL A 72 0.35 6.82 -12.66
N LEU A 73 -0.10 6.48 -13.86
CA LEU A 73 0.21 7.24 -15.07
C LEU A 73 -0.81 8.37 -15.21
N HIS A 74 -0.35 9.61 -15.23
CA HIS A 74 -1.20 10.79 -15.40
C HIS A 74 -0.49 11.85 -16.24
N ASP A 75 -1.18 12.40 -17.23
CA ASP A 75 -0.68 13.43 -18.15
C ASP A 75 0.69 13.09 -18.76
N GLY A 76 0.88 11.81 -19.15
CA GLY A 76 2.12 11.33 -19.77
C GLY A 76 3.31 11.20 -18.81
N GLN A 77 3.09 11.28 -17.49
CA GLN A 77 4.13 11.11 -16.47
C GLN A 77 3.72 10.07 -15.43
N TRP A 78 4.71 9.42 -14.82
CA TRP A 78 4.49 8.65 -13.60
C TRP A 78 4.34 9.61 -12.43
N TRP A 79 3.28 9.44 -11.66
CA TRP A 79 3.03 10.15 -10.40
C TRP A 79 3.06 9.14 -9.27
N MET A 80 3.97 9.32 -8.32
CA MET A 80 4.09 8.51 -7.13
C MET A 80 3.61 9.29 -5.90
N PHE A 81 2.59 8.75 -5.26
CA PHE A 81 2.14 9.14 -3.94
C PHE A 81 2.86 8.27 -2.93
N TYR A 82 3.47 8.85 -1.92
CA TYR A 82 4.21 8.09 -0.90
C TYR A 82 4.15 8.76 0.45
N ALA A 83 4.34 8.02 1.53
CA ALA A 83 4.50 8.60 2.86
C ALA A 83 5.96 9.04 3.06
N GLY A 84 6.20 10.35 3.12
CA GLY A 84 7.49 10.93 3.52
C GLY A 84 7.54 11.12 5.03
N ILE A 85 8.64 10.70 5.66
CA ILE A 85 8.93 10.93 7.07
C ILE A 85 9.84 12.16 7.17
N GLY A 86 9.27 13.29 7.57
CA GLY A 86 10.00 14.54 7.67
C GLY A 86 11.03 14.55 8.81
N LYS A 87 11.90 15.56 8.82
CA LYS A 87 12.83 15.81 9.95
C LYS A 87 12.12 16.04 11.29
N ASP A 88 10.86 16.45 11.24
CA ASP A 88 9.97 16.58 12.40
C ASP A 88 9.42 15.22 12.90
N GLY A 89 9.78 14.12 12.24
CA GLY A 89 9.30 12.78 12.54
C GLY A 89 7.87 12.52 12.09
N LEU A 90 7.23 13.47 11.41
CA LEU A 90 5.84 13.36 10.98
C LEU A 90 5.75 12.74 9.58
N GLN A 91 4.75 11.89 9.41
CA GLN A 91 4.46 11.18 8.17
C GLN A 91 3.36 11.89 7.40
N ARG A 92 3.70 12.37 6.20
CA ARG A 92 2.77 13.06 5.29
C ARG A 92 2.77 12.40 3.92
N ILE A 93 1.66 12.51 3.21
CA ILE A 93 1.60 12.01 1.83
C ILE A 93 2.25 13.05 0.94
N CYS A 94 3.33 12.64 0.29
CA CYS A 94 4.13 13.42 -0.63
C CYS A 94 3.90 12.96 -2.07
N LEU A 95 4.24 13.84 -3.01
CA LEU A 95 4.21 13.57 -4.43
C LEU A 95 5.63 13.54 -5.01
N ALA A 96 5.87 12.61 -5.92
CA ALA A 96 7.01 12.62 -6.82
C ALA A 96 6.57 12.30 -8.25
N THR A 97 7.29 12.78 -9.26
CA THR A 97 7.03 12.46 -10.66
C THR A 97 8.26 11.91 -11.36
N ALA A 98 8.06 11.06 -12.37
CA ALA A 98 9.12 10.56 -13.22
C ALA A 98 8.65 10.49 -14.68
N ASN A 99 9.61 10.63 -15.59
CA ASN A 99 9.37 10.37 -17.01
C ASN A 99 9.15 8.85 -17.21
N PRO A 100 8.16 8.40 -18.01
CA PRO A 100 7.97 6.98 -18.29
C PRO A 100 9.18 6.26 -18.89
N GLU A 101 10.00 6.96 -19.67
CA GLU A 101 11.26 6.45 -20.23
C GLU A 101 12.39 6.33 -19.20
N LYS A 102 12.21 6.94 -18.03
CA LYS A 102 13.19 6.99 -16.93
C LYS A 102 12.50 6.73 -15.58
N PRO A 103 11.91 5.54 -15.37
CA PRO A 103 11.03 5.25 -14.23
C PRO A 103 11.73 5.19 -12.85
N THR A 104 13.05 5.44 -12.83
CA THR A 104 13.86 5.53 -11.61
C THR A 104 14.33 6.96 -11.31
N GLU A 105 14.15 7.91 -12.23
CA GLU A 105 14.55 9.31 -12.06
C GLU A 105 13.38 10.13 -11.50
N TRP A 106 13.18 10.06 -10.18
CA TRP A 106 12.07 10.74 -9.50
C TRP A 106 12.41 12.16 -9.05
N GLU A 107 11.60 13.12 -9.51
CA GLU A 107 11.52 14.50 -9.01
C GLU A 107 10.53 14.55 -7.84
N ARG A 108 10.93 15.13 -6.70
CA ARG A 108 10.09 15.21 -5.49
C ARG A 108 9.44 16.58 -5.41
N HIS A 109 8.14 16.59 -5.15
CA HIS A 109 7.34 17.81 -5.02
C HIS A 109 6.97 18.13 -3.57
N GLY A 110 7.21 17.21 -2.64
CA GLY A 110 6.93 17.41 -1.21
C GLY A 110 5.50 17.02 -0.81
N PRO A 111 5.06 17.41 0.39
CA PRO A 111 3.77 17.00 0.95
C PRO A 111 2.60 17.64 0.18
N ILE A 112 1.62 16.80 -0.18
CA ILE A 112 0.36 17.19 -0.84
C ILE A 112 -0.88 16.85 0.00
N LEU A 113 -0.71 16.06 1.08
CA LEU A 113 -1.70 15.89 2.13
C LEU A 113 -1.00 15.97 3.49
N ASP A 114 -1.31 17.02 4.25
CA ASP A 114 -0.81 17.21 5.61
C ASP A 114 -1.65 16.43 6.64
N LEU A 115 -1.27 16.47 7.91
CA LEU A 115 -2.01 15.88 9.02
C LEU A 115 -3.35 16.58 9.24
N GLY A 116 -4.29 15.89 9.90
CA GLY A 116 -5.52 16.53 10.34
C GLY A 116 -5.30 17.40 11.56
N PRO A 117 -6.30 18.23 11.92
CA PRO A 117 -6.25 18.99 13.16
C PRO A 117 -6.23 18.06 14.37
N LYS A 118 -5.93 18.61 15.54
CA LYS A 118 -6.03 17.90 16.81
C LYS A 118 -7.38 17.16 16.91
N ASP A 119 -7.32 15.96 17.46
CA ASP A 119 -8.43 15.03 17.66
C ASP A 119 -8.98 14.43 16.36
N SER A 120 -8.33 14.61 15.20
CA SER A 120 -8.63 13.82 13.99
C SER A 120 -7.99 12.42 14.06
N PHE A 121 -8.49 11.52 13.22
CA PHE A 121 -7.97 10.15 13.10
C PHE A 121 -6.54 10.07 12.52
N ASP A 122 -6.08 11.14 11.87
CA ASP A 122 -4.80 11.28 11.17
C ASP A 122 -3.93 12.43 11.72
N GLU A 123 -4.19 12.88 12.95
CA GLU A 123 -3.47 14.00 13.60
C GLU A 123 -1.97 13.71 13.85
N ARG A 124 -1.54 12.44 13.75
CA ARG A 124 -0.14 12.02 13.96
C ARG A 124 0.56 11.51 12.70
N SER A 125 -0.19 11.00 11.72
CA SER A 125 0.37 10.43 10.49
C SER A 125 -0.72 10.29 9.42
N ALA A 126 -0.36 10.55 8.17
CA ALA A 126 -1.08 10.14 6.98
C ALA A 126 -0.13 9.29 6.10
N THR A 127 -0.48 8.02 5.85
CA THR A 127 0.41 7.06 5.17
C THR A 127 -0.37 6.05 4.31
N TYR A 128 0.36 5.21 3.57
CA TYR A 128 -0.16 4.16 2.67
C TYR A 128 -1.23 4.70 1.71
N PRO A 129 -0.86 5.69 0.88
CA PRO A 129 -1.76 6.23 -0.13
C PRO A 129 -2.24 5.14 -1.09
N CYS A 130 -3.49 5.24 -1.50
CA CYS A 130 -4.07 4.48 -2.59
C CYS A 130 -4.94 5.43 -3.42
N VAL A 131 -4.57 5.66 -4.68
CA VAL A 131 -5.15 6.71 -5.51
C VAL A 131 -5.90 6.10 -6.69
N HIS A 132 -7.20 6.38 -6.79
CA HIS A 132 -8.02 5.93 -7.90
C HIS A 132 -8.88 7.05 -8.44
N ARG A 133 -9.11 7.05 -9.76
CA ARG A 133 -10.13 7.89 -10.38
C ARG A 133 -11.46 7.16 -10.32
N ILE A 134 -12.43 7.74 -9.62
CA ILE A 134 -13.78 7.17 -9.46
C ILE A 134 -14.77 8.24 -9.88
N GLY A 135 -15.53 7.96 -10.95
CA GLY A 135 -16.33 8.97 -11.63
C GLY A 135 -15.47 10.15 -12.11
N GLY A 136 -15.91 11.37 -11.83
CA GLY A 136 -15.23 12.60 -12.25
C GLY A 136 -14.07 13.05 -11.36
N LYS A 137 -13.78 12.38 -10.23
CA LYS A 137 -12.83 12.86 -9.21
C LYS A 137 -11.76 11.82 -8.87
N TRP A 138 -10.60 12.32 -8.46
CA TRP A 138 -9.57 11.49 -7.83
C TRP A 138 -9.92 11.26 -6.36
N HIS A 139 -9.73 10.03 -5.92
CA HIS A 139 -9.96 9.57 -4.56
C HIS A 139 -8.64 9.03 -4.02
N LEU A 140 -8.20 9.58 -2.89
CA LEU A 140 -7.03 9.15 -2.14
C LEU A 140 -7.52 8.50 -0.85
N TYR A 141 -7.38 7.19 -0.78
CA TYR A 141 -7.55 6.42 0.45
C TYR A 141 -6.21 6.37 1.16
N TYR A 142 -6.21 6.55 2.49
CA TYR A 142 -4.98 6.58 3.27
C TYR A 142 -5.21 6.17 4.72
N SER A 143 -4.20 5.61 5.36
CA SER A 143 -4.25 5.25 6.78
C SER A 143 -3.85 6.45 7.65
N GLY A 144 -4.63 6.71 8.69
CA GLY A 144 -4.36 7.74 9.69
C GLY A 144 -3.87 7.17 11.02
N LYS A 145 -2.96 7.88 11.69
CA LYS A 145 -2.67 7.66 13.12
C LYS A 145 -3.16 8.81 13.99
N SER A 146 -3.62 8.47 15.18
CA SER A 146 -4.06 9.44 16.19
C SER A 146 -3.62 9.03 17.59
N SER A 147 -3.43 10.02 18.47
CA SER A 147 -3.12 9.80 19.88
C SER A 147 -4.35 9.65 20.77
N ARG A 148 -5.55 9.76 20.19
CA ARG A 148 -6.81 9.43 20.87
C ARG A 148 -6.74 8.00 21.42
N ALA A 149 -7.18 7.81 22.67
CA ALA A 149 -7.19 6.51 23.32
C ALA A 149 -8.24 5.59 22.67
N ASN A 150 -7.82 4.40 22.23
CA ASN A 150 -8.74 3.36 21.78
C ASN A 150 -8.13 1.98 22.05
N LYS A 151 -8.92 1.10 22.69
CA LYS A 151 -8.53 -0.27 23.06
C LYS A 151 -8.40 -1.23 21.86
N PHE A 152 -8.86 -0.82 20.68
CA PHE A 152 -8.96 -1.67 19.50
C PHE A 152 -7.91 -1.33 18.41
N HIS A 153 -7.09 -0.30 18.62
CA HIS A 153 -6.24 0.24 17.55
C HIS A 153 -4.79 -0.19 17.71
N PHE A 154 -4.40 -1.23 16.97
CA PHE A 154 -3.02 -1.69 16.93
C PHE A 154 -2.09 -0.62 16.34
N SER A 155 -0.96 -0.34 17.01
CA SER A 155 0.04 0.66 16.58
C SER A 155 -0.50 2.08 16.29
N ASN A 156 -1.60 2.47 16.96
CA ASN A 156 -2.28 3.77 16.85
C ASN A 156 -2.83 4.11 15.45
N TYR A 157 -2.98 3.13 14.56
CA TYR A 157 -3.71 3.34 13.30
C TYR A 157 -5.20 3.31 13.56
N TRP A 158 -5.87 4.42 13.26
CA TRP A 158 -7.29 4.60 13.59
C TRP A 158 -8.25 4.17 12.50
N GLY A 159 -7.82 4.22 11.25
CA GLY A 159 -8.69 3.93 10.13
C GLY A 159 -8.11 4.32 8.80
N ILE A 160 -8.88 3.99 7.76
CA ILE A 160 -8.68 4.49 6.42
C ILE A 160 -9.58 5.71 6.25
N GLY A 161 -8.99 6.84 5.87
CA GLY A 161 -9.69 8.04 5.47
C GLY A 161 -9.79 8.19 3.96
N LEU A 162 -10.49 9.23 3.55
CA LEU A 162 -10.68 9.60 2.16
C LEU A 162 -10.35 11.09 1.99
N ALA A 163 -9.59 11.41 0.95
CA ALA A 163 -9.49 12.75 0.39
C ALA A 163 -9.85 12.73 -1.10
N GLN A 164 -10.35 13.84 -1.61
CA GLN A 164 -10.74 13.98 -3.01
C GLN A 164 -10.00 15.14 -3.68
N SER A 165 -9.69 14.99 -4.96
CA SER A 165 -8.99 15.99 -5.76
C SER A 165 -9.54 16.04 -7.19
N ASP A 166 -9.43 17.19 -7.82
CA ASP A 166 -9.69 17.38 -9.25
C ASP A 166 -8.40 17.31 -10.09
N ASP A 167 -7.22 17.48 -9.47
CA ASP A 167 -5.94 17.70 -10.17
C ASP A 167 -4.75 16.89 -9.60
N LEU A 168 -5.01 15.95 -8.69
CA LEU A 168 -4.01 15.12 -7.98
C LEU A 168 -3.01 15.86 -7.09
N ARG A 169 -3.10 17.18 -6.98
CA ARG A 169 -2.19 18.01 -6.18
C ARG A 169 -2.88 18.60 -4.97
N HIS A 170 -4.10 19.10 -5.16
CA HIS A 170 -4.89 19.72 -4.11
C HIS A 170 -5.94 18.73 -3.61
N TRP A 171 -5.79 18.29 -2.36
CA TRP A 171 -6.64 17.27 -1.76
C TRP A 171 -7.51 17.85 -0.66
N LYS A 172 -8.81 17.60 -0.75
CA LYS A 172 -9.78 17.91 0.30
C LYS A 172 -10.13 16.64 1.07
N LYS A 173 -9.78 16.59 2.36
CA LYS A 173 -10.20 15.51 3.26
C LYS A 173 -11.71 15.47 3.38
N HIS A 174 -12.26 14.27 3.38
CA HIS A 174 -13.69 14.04 3.47
C HIS A 174 -14.24 14.33 4.88
N SER A 175 -13.52 13.90 5.92
CA SER A 175 -13.92 13.99 7.32
C SER A 175 -12.71 13.98 8.26
N SER A 176 -12.91 14.39 9.52
CA SER A 176 -11.96 14.20 10.63
C SER A 176 -12.02 12.81 11.25
N GLU A 177 -13.02 12.00 10.86
CA GLU A 177 -13.15 10.58 11.20
C GLU A 177 -12.80 9.70 10.00
N PRO A 178 -12.29 8.48 10.23
CA PRO A 178 -12.01 7.56 9.14
C PRO A 178 -13.32 7.06 8.51
N ILE A 179 -13.27 6.73 7.23
CA ILE A 179 -14.40 6.10 6.52
C ILE A 179 -14.46 4.58 6.73
N LEU A 180 -13.37 4.00 7.23
CA LEU A 180 -13.30 2.59 7.62
C LEU A 180 -12.42 2.46 8.86
N GLN A 181 -12.94 1.82 9.90
CA GLN A 181 -12.27 1.60 11.17
C GLN A 181 -11.75 0.17 11.29
N GLY A 182 -10.87 -0.04 12.26
CA GLY A 182 -10.38 -1.35 12.67
C GLY A 182 -11.24 -1.92 13.79
N ASP A 183 -12.55 -1.79 13.70
CA ASP A 183 -13.50 -2.23 14.73
C ASP A 183 -13.91 -3.70 14.57
N GLY A 184 -13.35 -4.38 13.57
CA GLY A 184 -13.76 -5.73 13.18
C GLY A 184 -15.13 -5.72 12.52
N VAL A 185 -15.59 -6.90 12.11
CA VAL A 185 -16.99 -7.10 11.70
C VAL A 185 -17.65 -8.07 12.66
N GLN A 186 -18.98 -8.13 12.69
CA GLN A 186 -19.70 -9.01 13.62
C GLN A 186 -19.25 -10.48 13.48
N GLU A 187 -18.95 -10.90 12.26
CA GLU A 187 -18.47 -12.24 11.93
C GLU A 187 -17.02 -12.49 12.36
N TYR A 188 -16.21 -11.43 12.44
CA TYR A 188 -14.78 -11.48 12.75
C TYR A 188 -14.39 -10.32 13.69
N PRO A 189 -14.83 -10.35 14.96
CA PRO A 189 -14.64 -9.24 15.90
C PRO A 189 -13.17 -9.01 16.24
N ASP A 190 -12.30 -10.01 16.06
CA ASP A 190 -10.86 -9.91 16.30
C ASP A 190 -10.08 -9.38 15.09
N CYS A 191 -10.72 -9.24 13.91
CA CYS A 191 -10.11 -8.68 12.70
C CYS A 191 -10.08 -7.14 12.74
N GLN A 192 -9.36 -6.60 13.70
CA GLN A 192 -9.28 -5.16 14.00
C GLN A 192 -8.05 -4.48 13.37
N ALA A 193 -7.15 -5.25 12.76
CA ALA A 193 -5.91 -4.73 12.21
C ALA A 193 -6.14 -4.01 10.87
N LEU A 194 -5.79 -2.72 10.83
CA LEU A 194 -5.84 -1.88 9.62
C LEU A 194 -4.51 -1.83 8.86
N VAL A 195 -3.39 -2.03 9.56
CA VAL A 195 -2.04 -2.02 9.00
C VAL A 195 -1.22 -3.12 9.65
N GLY A 196 -0.58 -3.94 8.81
CA GLY A 196 0.24 -5.07 9.24
C GLY A 196 1.56 -4.63 9.87
N LEU A 197 1.59 -4.53 11.20
CA LEU A 197 2.81 -4.63 12.00
C LEU A 197 2.59 -5.55 13.21
N GLY A 198 1.84 -6.63 13.07
CA GLY A 198 1.58 -7.60 14.15
C GLY A 198 1.69 -9.03 13.65
N ASN A 199 2.29 -9.91 14.46
CA ASN A 199 2.17 -11.35 14.25
C ASN A 199 0.71 -11.75 14.47
N ILE A 200 0.11 -12.42 13.48
CA ILE A 200 -1.12 -13.20 13.61
C ILE A 200 -0.76 -14.56 14.20
#